data_AF-A0A7S2FRV5-F1
#
_entry.id   AF-A0A7S2FRV5-F1
#
_cell.length_a   1.000
_cell.length_b   1.000
_cell.length_c   1.000
_cell.angle_alpha   90.00
_cell.angle_beta   90.00
_cell.angle_gamma   90.00
#
_symmetry.space_group_name_H-M   'P 1'
#
loop_
_entity.id
_entity.type
_entity.pdbx_description
1 polymer ?
#
loop_
_entity_poly.entity_id
_entity_poly.type
_entity_poly.pdbx_seq_one_letter_code
_entity_poly.pdbx_strand_id
1 'polypeptide(L)'
;ANCKLVFGLNALAGRKRDTEWYAHDQKHAGTKCVGMWDSRNARALMEATALEERTDKKGIAKVWAYSYGNEIHKEDCVTAEEYAKDIKEIAHILSNAYGRHLMYNKAKPKLIAPDLINFNSGYFDEFLTHAAGDISAISFHGYPLGAGLDTKSLFSKVMTPSWHDKMTRKMKETIGTFVAKVVTPKMVTPAPATIDGGSDTPRQSPLISPRGVGIWMSETGGCYNS
;
A
#
# COMPACT_ATOMS: atom_id res chain seq x y z
N ALA A 1 -7.16 -19.45 16.20
CA ALA A 1 -6.20 -18.39 15.86
C ALA A 1 -6.95 -17.27 15.14
N ASN A 2 -6.92 -16.03 15.66
CA ASN A 2 -7.63 -14.87 15.11
C ASN A 2 -6.71 -14.01 14.24
N CYS A 3 -6.00 -14.63 13.29
CA CYS A 3 -5.07 -13.91 12.43
C CYS A 3 -5.78 -13.43 11.16
N LYS A 4 -5.45 -12.21 10.72
CA LYS A 4 -5.93 -11.61 9.48
C LYS A 4 -4.87 -11.78 8.40
N LEU A 5 -5.22 -12.42 7.29
CA LEU A 5 -4.30 -12.64 6.18
C LEU A 5 -4.11 -11.34 5.38
N VAL A 6 -2.85 -10.94 5.21
CA VAL A 6 -2.43 -9.93 4.22
C VAL A 6 -1.69 -10.65 3.10
N PHE A 7 -2.07 -10.42 1.85
CA PHE A 7 -1.45 -11.06 0.69
C PHE A 7 -0.72 -10.04 -0.19
N GLY A 8 0.59 -10.21 -0.37
CA GLY A 8 1.42 -9.35 -1.22
C GLY A 8 1.37 -9.75 -2.69
N LEU A 9 1.08 -8.80 -3.56
CA LEU A 9 1.01 -8.99 -5.01
C LEU A 9 2.35 -8.67 -5.67
N ASN A 10 2.66 -9.36 -6.77
CA ASN A 10 3.91 -9.15 -7.49
C ASN A 10 3.88 -7.86 -8.33
N ALA A 11 4.62 -6.84 -7.89
CA ALA A 11 4.77 -5.56 -8.59
C ALA A 11 5.72 -5.60 -9.80
N LEU A 12 6.43 -6.69 -10.04
CA LEU A 12 7.35 -6.81 -11.18
C LEU A 12 6.80 -7.67 -12.31
N ALA A 13 5.58 -8.21 -12.16
CA ALA A 13 4.93 -8.99 -13.22
C ALA A 13 4.81 -8.16 -14.51
N GLY A 14 5.26 -8.74 -15.64
CA GLY A 14 5.25 -8.08 -16.95
C GLY A 14 6.38 -7.07 -17.19
N ARG A 15 7.06 -6.61 -16.14
CA ARG A 15 8.19 -5.69 -16.22
C ARG A 15 9.48 -6.43 -16.56
N LYS A 16 10.34 -5.79 -17.35
CA LYS A 16 11.66 -6.30 -17.71
C LYS A 16 12.71 -5.32 -17.21
N ARG A 17 13.85 -5.84 -16.74
CA ARG A 17 14.99 -4.95 -16.45
C ARG A 17 15.49 -4.34 -17.76
N ASP A 18 15.82 -3.07 -17.71
CA ASP A 18 16.50 -2.38 -18.81
C ASP A 18 17.95 -2.88 -18.88
N THR A 19 18.24 -3.73 -19.87
CA THR A 19 19.57 -4.30 -20.09
C THR A 19 20.43 -3.46 -21.04
N GLU A 20 19.91 -2.40 -21.67
CA GLU A 20 20.69 -1.50 -22.53
C GLU A 20 21.40 -0.42 -21.71
N TRP A 21 20.76 0.08 -20.64
CA TRP A 21 21.38 0.95 -19.63
C TRP A 21 22.63 0.32 -18.97
N TYR A 22 22.69 -1.01 -18.96
CA TYR A 22 23.75 -1.84 -18.36
C TYR A 22 25.15 -1.59 -18.93
N ALA A 23 25.26 -1.01 -20.13
CA ALA A 23 26.55 -0.80 -20.81
C ALA A 23 27.28 0.51 -20.45
N HIS A 24 26.60 1.50 -19.85
CA HIS A 24 27.15 2.87 -19.71
C HIS A 24 27.27 3.41 -18.28
N ASP A 25 26.62 2.80 -17.28
CA ASP A 25 26.74 3.23 -15.87
C ASP A 25 26.74 2.04 -14.91
N GLN A 26 27.94 1.58 -14.51
CA GLN A 26 28.10 0.47 -13.58
C GLN A 26 27.69 0.78 -12.13
N LYS A 27 27.48 2.06 -11.77
CA LYS A 27 27.01 2.43 -10.42
C LYS A 27 25.50 2.29 -10.24
N HIS A 28 24.73 2.34 -11.33
CA HIS A 28 23.27 2.20 -11.33
C HIS A 28 22.79 1.05 -12.25
N ALA A 29 23.67 0.10 -12.53
CA ALA A 29 23.37 -1.03 -13.40
C ALA A 29 22.22 -1.87 -12.81
N GLY A 30 21.09 -1.94 -13.54
CA GLY A 30 19.98 -2.85 -13.23
C GLY A 30 18.84 -2.30 -12.35
N THR A 31 18.80 -0.99 -12.09
CA THR A 31 17.80 -0.34 -11.22
C THR A 31 16.56 0.17 -11.96
N LYS A 32 16.52 0.13 -13.29
CA LYS A 32 15.39 0.61 -14.09
C LYS A 32 14.71 -0.57 -14.78
N CYS A 33 13.40 -0.66 -14.63
CA CYS A 33 12.59 -1.60 -15.41
C CYS A 33 11.81 -0.84 -16.48
N VAL A 34 11.54 -1.55 -17.56
CA VAL A 34 10.71 -1.10 -18.68
C VAL A 34 9.49 -2.02 -18.79
N GLY A 35 8.43 -1.47 -19.39
CA GLY A 35 7.17 -2.15 -19.55
C GLY A 35 6.17 -1.86 -18.43
N MET A 36 4.90 -2.10 -18.73
CA MET A 36 3.79 -1.89 -17.80
C MET A 36 3.62 -3.11 -16.90
N TRP A 37 2.97 -2.91 -15.75
CA TRP A 37 2.53 -4.01 -14.91
C TRP A 37 1.54 -4.91 -15.65
N ASP A 38 1.76 -6.22 -15.59
CA ASP A 38 0.79 -7.21 -16.05
C ASP A 38 -0.12 -7.64 -14.90
N SER A 39 -1.30 -7.03 -14.83
CA SER A 39 -2.29 -7.27 -13.76
C SER A 39 -3.06 -8.59 -13.88
N ARG A 40 -2.87 -9.37 -14.96
CA ARG A 40 -3.68 -10.57 -15.23
C ARG A 40 -3.58 -11.61 -14.11
N ASN A 41 -2.39 -11.84 -13.56
CA ASN A 41 -2.20 -12.78 -12.47
C ASN A 41 -2.88 -12.30 -11.17
N ALA A 42 -2.72 -11.03 -10.81
CA ALA A 42 -3.36 -10.43 -9.64
C ALA A 42 -4.90 -10.45 -9.76
N ARG A 43 -5.43 -10.13 -10.96
CA ARG A 43 -6.86 -10.20 -11.26
C ARG A 43 -7.40 -11.61 -11.09
N ALA A 44 -6.76 -12.60 -11.71
CA ALA A 44 -7.18 -13.99 -11.60
C ALA A 44 -7.19 -14.47 -10.14
N LEU A 45 -6.15 -14.13 -9.37
CA LEU A 45 -6.08 -14.43 -7.94
C LEU A 45 -7.25 -13.81 -7.17
N MET A 46 -7.46 -12.50 -7.30
CA MET A 46 -8.52 -11.79 -6.57
C MET A 46 -9.92 -12.28 -6.95
N GLU A 47 -10.16 -12.55 -8.22
CA GLU A 47 -11.45 -13.09 -8.70
C GLU A 47 -11.69 -14.50 -8.17
N ALA A 48 -10.67 -15.36 -8.17
CA ALA A 48 -10.74 -16.69 -7.60
C ALA A 48 -10.96 -16.63 -6.08
N THR A 49 -10.21 -15.83 -5.34
CA THR A 49 -10.40 -15.63 -3.90
C THR A 49 -11.81 -15.12 -3.58
N ALA A 50 -12.29 -14.11 -4.32
CA ALA A 50 -13.65 -13.60 -4.16
C ALA A 50 -14.73 -14.65 -4.50
N LEU A 51 -14.49 -15.54 -5.47
CA LEU A 51 -15.40 -16.65 -5.79
C LEU A 51 -15.42 -17.70 -4.68
N GLU A 52 -14.25 -18.11 -4.20
CA GLU A 52 -14.15 -19.14 -3.16
C GLU A 52 -14.76 -18.65 -1.83
N GLU A 53 -14.51 -17.40 -1.47
CA GLU A 53 -15.16 -16.74 -0.33
C GLU A 53 -16.69 -16.64 -0.49
N ARG A 54 -17.24 -16.60 -1.72
CA ARG A 54 -18.70 -16.66 -1.95
C ARG A 54 -19.27 -18.04 -1.70
N THR A 55 -18.56 -19.06 -2.13
CA THR A 55 -19.05 -20.44 -2.07
C THR A 55 -18.86 -21.09 -0.71
N ASP A 56 -18.35 -20.34 0.29
CA ASP A 56 -18.00 -20.83 1.63
C ASP A 56 -17.21 -22.14 1.60
N LYS A 57 -16.37 -22.31 0.56
CA LYS A 57 -15.55 -23.52 0.41
C LYS A 57 -14.52 -23.55 1.53
N LYS A 58 -14.56 -24.64 2.30
CA LYS A 58 -13.64 -24.87 3.42
C LYS A 58 -12.21 -24.98 2.88
N GLY A 59 -11.29 -24.21 3.45
CA GLY A 59 -9.84 -24.36 3.22
C GLY A 59 -9.12 -23.13 2.66
N ILE A 60 -9.83 -22.11 2.17
CA ILE A 60 -9.21 -20.85 1.73
C ILE A 60 -9.34 -19.79 2.82
N ALA A 61 -8.20 -19.26 3.25
CA ALA A 61 -8.16 -18.18 4.22
C ALA A 61 -8.72 -16.89 3.62
N LYS A 62 -9.65 -16.26 4.34
CA LYS A 62 -10.20 -14.96 3.97
C LYS A 62 -9.10 -13.91 3.93
N VAL A 63 -8.92 -13.25 2.79
CA VAL A 63 -7.92 -12.19 2.66
C VAL A 63 -8.48 -10.93 3.31
N TRP A 64 -7.79 -10.42 4.33
CA TRP A 64 -8.17 -9.19 5.01
C TRP A 64 -7.67 -7.95 4.25
N ALA A 65 -6.45 -8.02 3.70
CA ALA A 65 -5.89 -6.98 2.85
C ALA A 65 -4.98 -7.56 1.76
N TYR A 66 -4.86 -6.81 0.66
CA TYR A 66 -3.79 -7.00 -0.30
C TYR A 66 -2.75 -5.89 -0.14
N SER A 67 -1.48 -6.26 -0.31
CA SER A 67 -0.39 -5.29 -0.52
C SER A 67 0.20 -5.46 -1.91
N TYR A 68 1.02 -4.51 -2.37
CA TYR A 68 1.53 -4.49 -3.74
C TYR A 68 3.04 -4.26 -3.76
N GLY A 69 3.80 -5.23 -4.25
CA GLY A 69 5.25 -5.15 -4.19
C GLY A 69 5.79 -5.21 -2.76
N ASN A 70 7.11 -5.22 -2.66
CA ASN A 70 7.84 -5.24 -1.40
C ASN A 70 9.07 -4.35 -1.57
N GLU A 71 9.14 -3.26 -0.81
CA GLU A 71 10.28 -2.33 -0.79
C GLU A 71 10.63 -1.72 -2.16
N ILE A 72 9.65 -1.62 -3.06
CA ILE A 72 9.83 -1.08 -4.42
C ILE A 72 10.03 0.43 -4.34
N HIS A 73 11.28 0.89 -4.44
CA HIS A 73 11.63 2.31 -4.49
C HIS A 73 12.29 2.68 -5.82
N LYS A 74 12.62 3.95 -6.02
CA LYS A 74 13.18 4.48 -7.28
C LYS A 74 14.41 3.73 -7.80
N GLU A 75 15.20 3.13 -6.91
CA GLU A 75 16.38 2.32 -7.22
C GLU A 75 16.01 0.88 -7.63
N ASP A 76 14.75 0.48 -7.46
CA ASP A 76 14.21 -0.86 -7.68
C ASP A 76 13.11 -0.86 -8.75
N CYS A 77 13.41 -0.27 -9.91
CA CYS A 77 12.70 -0.49 -11.17
C CYS A 77 11.42 0.30 -11.48
N VAL A 78 10.70 0.85 -10.49
CA VAL A 78 9.37 1.48 -10.72
C VAL A 78 9.36 2.89 -10.16
N THR A 79 8.83 3.86 -10.93
CA THR A 79 8.61 5.23 -10.45
C THR A 79 7.39 5.34 -9.53
N ALA A 80 7.33 6.40 -8.71
CA ALA A 80 6.22 6.57 -7.79
C ALA A 80 4.88 6.77 -8.52
N GLU A 81 4.89 7.51 -9.64
CA GLU A 81 3.72 7.68 -10.51
C GLU A 81 3.24 6.35 -11.12
N GLU A 82 4.15 5.52 -11.64
CA GLU A 82 3.79 4.21 -12.20
C GLU A 82 3.24 3.27 -11.12
N TYR A 83 3.89 3.24 -9.95
CA TYR A 83 3.42 2.43 -8.83
C TYR A 83 2.03 2.90 -8.36
N ALA A 84 1.77 4.21 -8.33
CA ALA A 84 0.44 4.76 -8.02
C ALA A 84 -0.62 4.38 -9.06
N LYS A 85 -0.28 4.38 -10.35
CA LYS A 85 -1.17 3.92 -11.44
C LYS A 85 -1.55 2.45 -11.24
N ASP A 86 -0.60 1.61 -10.87
CA ASP A 86 -0.86 0.19 -10.60
C ASP A 86 -1.77 0.00 -9.37
N ILE A 87 -1.55 0.77 -8.30
CA ILE A 87 -2.42 0.77 -7.10
C ILE A 87 -3.86 1.11 -7.46
N LYS A 88 -4.08 2.09 -8.34
CA LYS A 88 -5.41 2.46 -8.83
C LYS A 88 -6.06 1.33 -9.62
N GLU A 89 -5.31 0.64 -10.47
CA GLU A 89 -5.80 -0.55 -11.19
C GLU A 89 -6.13 -1.69 -10.22
N ILE A 90 -5.34 -1.92 -9.18
CA ILE A 90 -5.65 -2.90 -8.13
C ILE A 90 -6.96 -2.54 -7.40
N ALA A 91 -7.13 -1.26 -7.03
CA ALA A 91 -8.34 -0.79 -6.38
C ALA A 91 -9.59 -1.03 -7.26
N HIS A 92 -9.45 -0.86 -8.58
CA HIS A 92 -10.48 -1.16 -9.57
C HIS A 92 -10.74 -2.66 -9.69
N ILE A 93 -9.71 -3.51 -9.81
CA ILE A 93 -9.83 -4.97 -9.83
C ILE A 93 -10.56 -5.47 -8.58
N LEU A 94 -10.16 -5.02 -7.39
CA LEU A 94 -10.81 -5.37 -6.13
C LEU A 94 -12.29 -4.96 -6.12
N SER A 95 -12.59 -3.76 -6.60
CA SER A 95 -13.98 -3.28 -6.66
C SER A 95 -14.81 -4.09 -7.65
N ASN A 96 -14.23 -4.58 -8.74
CA ASN A 96 -14.95 -5.44 -9.70
C ASN A 96 -15.09 -6.89 -9.19
N ALA A 97 -14.05 -7.45 -8.59
CA ALA A 97 -14.07 -8.82 -8.06
C ALA A 97 -15.08 -8.96 -6.91
N TYR A 98 -15.14 -7.97 -6.01
CA TYR A 98 -16.01 -8.00 -4.83
C TYR A 98 -17.30 -7.18 -4.98
N GLY A 99 -17.41 -6.29 -5.99
CA GLY A 99 -18.58 -5.43 -6.21
C GLY A 99 -19.53 -5.89 -7.31
N ARG A 100 -19.11 -6.76 -8.26
CA ARG A 100 -20.00 -7.34 -9.29
C ARG A 100 -21.15 -8.18 -8.71
N HIS A 101 -21.07 -8.55 -7.44
CA HIS A 101 -22.14 -9.19 -6.71
C HIS A 101 -22.23 -8.52 -5.35
N LEU A 102 -23.27 -7.73 -5.11
CA LEU A 102 -23.57 -7.09 -3.83
C LEU A 102 -23.61 -8.16 -2.72
N MET A 103 -22.44 -8.41 -2.13
CA MET A 103 -22.29 -9.07 -0.86
C MET A 103 -22.86 -8.11 0.17
N TYR A 104 -24.17 -8.20 0.43
CA TYR A 104 -24.81 -7.34 1.43
C TYR A 104 -24.11 -7.41 2.80
N ASN A 105 -23.33 -8.47 3.09
CA ASN A 105 -22.69 -8.70 4.39
C ASN A 105 -21.19 -9.06 4.38
N LYS A 106 -20.46 -9.04 3.25
CA LYS A 106 -19.01 -9.35 3.25
C LYS A 106 -18.20 -8.17 2.73
N ALA A 107 -17.35 -7.61 3.60
CA ALA A 107 -16.52 -6.45 3.29
C ALA A 107 -15.41 -6.81 2.28
N LYS A 108 -15.23 -5.94 1.27
CA LYS A 108 -14.08 -5.95 0.35
C LYS A 108 -12.76 -5.89 1.15
N PRO A 109 -11.73 -6.69 0.79
CA PRO A 109 -10.41 -6.58 1.38
C PRO A 109 -9.85 -5.17 1.28
N LYS A 110 -9.01 -4.80 2.26
CA LYS A 110 -8.30 -3.52 2.25
C LYS A 110 -7.16 -3.56 1.22
N LEU A 111 -6.73 -2.37 0.79
CA LEU A 111 -5.50 -2.21 0.01
C LEU A 111 -4.50 -1.44 0.87
N ILE A 112 -3.32 -2.01 1.09
CA ILE A 112 -2.24 -1.37 1.87
C ILE A 112 -1.01 -1.22 0.97
N ALA A 113 -0.29 -0.12 1.12
CA ALA A 113 0.86 0.23 0.31
C ALA A 113 1.63 1.38 1.00
N PRO A 114 2.87 1.71 0.64
CA PRO A 114 3.68 1.11 -0.42
C PRO A 114 4.70 0.04 0.03
N ASP A 115 4.70 -0.38 1.30
CA ASP A 115 5.66 -1.36 1.84
C ASP A 115 7.15 -0.93 1.65
N LEU A 116 7.47 0.36 1.82
CA LEU A 116 8.82 0.89 1.61
C LEU A 116 9.74 0.68 2.82
N ILE A 117 11.00 0.32 2.58
CA ILE A 117 12.06 0.16 3.62
C ILE A 117 12.57 1.48 4.22
N ASN A 118 12.42 2.56 3.47
CA ASN A 118 12.86 3.88 3.88
C ASN A 118 11.85 4.93 3.46
N PHE A 119 11.68 5.93 4.31
CA PHE A 119 11.01 7.16 3.95
C PHE A 119 11.93 7.96 3.02
N ASN A 120 12.03 7.54 1.76
CA ASN A 120 12.56 8.41 0.71
C ASN A 120 11.48 9.47 0.48
N SER A 121 11.68 10.64 1.10
CA SER A 121 10.67 11.70 1.12
C SER A 121 10.17 12.01 -0.29
N GLY A 122 11.04 12.10 -1.31
CA GLY A 122 10.62 12.38 -2.68
C GLY A 122 9.68 11.31 -3.26
N TYR A 123 10.10 10.04 -3.24
CA TYR A 123 9.32 8.94 -3.84
C TYR A 123 8.00 8.72 -3.10
N PHE A 124 8.05 8.70 -1.77
CA PHE A 124 6.86 8.48 -0.96
C PHE A 124 5.87 9.66 -1.06
N ASP A 125 6.37 10.89 -1.10
CA ASP A 125 5.55 12.08 -1.27
C ASP A 125 4.84 12.12 -2.62
N GLU A 126 5.56 11.77 -3.69
CA GLU A 126 5.01 11.66 -5.03
C GLU A 126 3.96 10.55 -5.08
N PHE A 127 4.25 9.38 -4.50
CA PHE A 127 3.28 8.28 -4.40
C PHE A 127 1.99 8.71 -3.70
N LEU A 128 2.08 9.38 -2.54
CA LEU A 128 0.90 9.82 -1.80
C LEU A 128 0.08 10.87 -2.55
N THR A 129 0.73 11.74 -3.33
CA THR A 129 0.04 12.70 -4.21
C THR A 129 -0.92 11.99 -5.17
N HIS A 130 -0.54 10.80 -5.65
CA HIS A 130 -1.28 10.10 -6.70
C HIS A 130 -2.19 8.97 -6.19
N ALA A 131 -1.86 8.30 -5.07
CA ALA A 131 -2.53 7.06 -4.64
C ALA A 131 -3.21 7.13 -3.27
N ALA A 132 -3.11 8.24 -2.52
CA ALA A 132 -3.69 8.33 -1.17
C ALA A 132 -5.22 8.16 -1.13
N GLY A 133 -5.92 8.36 -2.25
CA GLY A 133 -7.35 8.11 -2.39
C GLY A 133 -7.73 6.63 -2.50
N ASP A 134 -6.79 5.80 -2.97
CA ASP A 134 -7.05 4.41 -3.38
C ASP A 134 -6.65 3.39 -2.30
N ILE A 135 -5.79 3.78 -1.37
CA ILE A 135 -5.28 2.93 -0.29
C ILE A 135 -6.08 3.09 1.02
N SER A 136 -6.14 2.01 1.80
CA SER A 136 -6.82 1.94 3.11
C SER A 136 -5.87 2.15 4.29
N ALA A 137 -4.59 1.90 4.10
CA ALA A 137 -3.57 2.13 5.10
C ALA A 137 -2.20 2.33 4.44
N ILE A 138 -1.31 3.00 5.17
CA ILE A 138 0.10 3.06 4.82
C ILE A 138 0.85 1.94 5.51
N SER A 139 1.75 1.31 4.75
CA SER A 139 2.70 0.32 5.25
C SER A 139 4.13 0.71 4.89
N PHE A 140 5.05 0.38 5.80
CA PHE A 140 6.49 0.59 5.64
C PHE A 140 7.25 -0.45 6.45
N HIS A 141 8.48 -0.72 6.04
CA HIS A 141 9.40 -1.56 6.78
C HIS A 141 10.41 -0.70 7.52
N GLY A 142 10.88 -1.20 8.65
CA GLY A 142 11.91 -0.53 9.42
C GLY A 142 12.80 -1.53 10.10
N TYR A 143 14.10 -1.40 9.82
CA TYR A 143 15.14 -2.25 10.37
C TYR A 143 16.06 -1.37 11.23
N PRO A 144 15.75 -1.15 12.52
CA PRO A 144 16.50 -0.24 13.38
C PRO A 144 17.99 -0.61 13.51
N LEU A 145 18.30 -1.88 13.29
CA LEU A 145 19.66 -2.44 13.38
C LEU A 145 20.27 -2.74 11.99
N GLY A 146 19.56 -2.41 10.91
CA GLY A 146 19.96 -2.70 9.53
C GLY A 146 19.69 -4.14 9.09
N ALA A 147 20.16 -4.49 7.89
CA ALA A 147 19.88 -5.77 7.21
C ALA A 147 20.62 -6.99 7.80
N GLY A 148 21.06 -6.94 9.06
CA GLY A 148 21.76 -8.05 9.72
C GLY A 148 23.23 -8.24 9.31
N LEU A 149 23.83 -7.28 8.59
CA LEU A 149 25.24 -7.33 8.19
C LEU A 149 26.22 -6.94 9.31
N ASP A 150 25.70 -6.43 10.42
CA ASP A 150 26.52 -6.01 11.57
C ASP A 150 26.89 -7.20 12.45
N THR A 151 28.06 -7.77 12.20
CA THR A 151 28.57 -8.92 12.95
C THR A 151 29.36 -8.56 14.21
N LYS A 152 29.65 -7.27 14.45
CA LYS A 152 30.58 -6.85 15.51
C LYS A 152 29.97 -5.94 16.56
N SER A 153 29.06 -5.04 16.16
CA SER A 153 28.49 -4.02 17.05
C SER A 153 27.01 -4.24 17.39
N LEU A 154 26.40 -5.33 16.90
CA LEU A 154 24.98 -5.62 17.12
C LEU A 154 24.59 -5.59 18.60
N PHE A 155 25.33 -6.31 19.44
CA PHE A 155 25.07 -6.34 20.89
C PHE A 155 25.09 -4.94 21.51
N SER A 156 26.11 -4.13 21.20
CA SER A 156 26.18 -2.76 21.72
C SER A 156 25.01 -1.89 21.23
N LYS A 157 24.59 -2.05 19.96
CA LYS A 157 23.47 -1.27 19.39
C LYS A 157 22.15 -1.64 20.04
N VAL A 158 21.89 -2.94 20.25
CA VAL A 158 20.71 -3.44 20.96
C VAL A 158 20.64 -2.89 22.37
N MET A 159 21.77 -2.79 23.06
CA MET A 159 21.80 -2.29 24.45
C MET A 159 21.86 -0.76 24.56
N THR A 160 21.98 -0.03 23.44
CA THR A 160 22.14 1.43 23.46
C THR A 160 20.81 2.14 23.18
N PRO A 161 20.22 2.87 24.15
CA PRO A 161 18.92 3.54 23.98
C PRO A 161 18.84 4.48 22.78
N SER A 162 19.93 5.21 22.49
CA SER A 162 19.96 6.17 21.38
C SER A 162 19.83 5.53 20.00
N TRP A 163 20.09 4.23 19.86
CA TRP A 163 19.83 3.48 18.62
C TRP A 163 18.34 3.20 18.43
N HIS A 164 17.61 2.94 19.51
CA HIS A 164 16.15 2.77 19.50
C HIS A 164 15.43 4.10 19.29
N ASP A 165 15.95 5.19 19.86
CA ASP A 165 15.39 6.54 19.67
C ASP A 165 15.38 6.98 18.20
N LYS A 166 16.34 6.52 17.40
CA LYS A 166 16.37 6.79 15.95
C LYS A 166 15.13 6.23 15.25
N MET A 167 14.72 5.01 15.60
CA MET A 167 13.52 4.38 15.05
C MET A 167 12.26 5.16 15.45
N THR A 168 12.15 5.51 16.74
CA THR A 168 11.03 6.30 17.26
C THR A 168 10.90 7.64 16.55
N ARG A 169 12.00 8.36 16.30
CA ARG A 169 11.98 9.62 15.54
C ARG A 169 11.51 9.41 14.10
N LYS A 170 12.08 8.43 13.39
CA LYS A 170 11.72 8.13 12.00
C LYS A 170 10.25 7.73 11.86
N MET A 171 9.72 6.97 12.82
CA MET A 171 8.30 6.62 12.89
C MET A 171 7.42 7.84 13.13
N LYS A 172 7.79 8.76 14.03
CA LYS A 172 7.07 10.02 14.26
C LYS A 172 7.03 10.90 13.02
N GLU A 173 8.16 11.04 12.31
CA GLU A 173 8.26 11.80 11.06
C GLU A 173 7.37 11.20 9.95
N THR A 174 7.36 9.87 9.84
CA THR A 174 6.53 9.12 8.89
C THR A 174 5.04 9.36 9.13
N ILE A 175 4.61 9.21 10.39
CA ILE A 175 3.22 9.43 10.80
C ILE A 175 2.83 10.89 10.57
N GLY A 176 3.71 11.84 10.95
CA GLY A 176 3.46 13.28 10.76
C GLY A 176 3.25 13.64 9.29
N THR A 177 4.11 13.15 8.40
CA THR A 177 4.00 13.40 6.95
C THR A 177 2.71 12.81 6.38
N PHE A 178 2.35 11.59 6.78
CA PHE A 178 1.11 10.97 6.35
C PHE A 178 -0.13 11.78 6.79
N VAL A 179 -0.18 12.17 8.07
CA VAL A 179 -1.30 12.98 8.60
C VAL A 179 -1.41 14.31 7.86
N ALA A 180 -0.29 14.96 7.58
CA ALA A 180 -0.24 16.24 6.86
C ALA A 180 -0.70 16.16 5.39
N LYS A 181 -0.48 15.02 4.72
CA LYS A 181 -0.75 14.89 3.27
C LYS A 181 -2.04 14.15 2.94
N VAL A 182 -2.49 13.26 3.81
CA VAL A 182 -3.64 12.40 3.52
C VAL A 182 -4.83 12.73 4.39
N VAL A 183 -4.61 12.99 5.68
CA VAL A 183 -5.70 13.16 6.65
C VAL A 183 -6.19 14.61 6.66
N THR A 184 -5.27 15.58 6.75
CA THR A 184 -5.63 17.01 6.83
C THR A 184 -6.29 17.55 5.55
N PRO A 185 -5.80 17.29 4.32
CA PRO A 185 -6.45 17.77 3.11
C PRO A 185 -7.85 17.18 2.90
N LYS A 186 -8.06 15.90 3.26
CA LYS A 186 -9.38 15.24 3.18
C LYS A 186 -10.39 15.79 4.20
N MET A 187 -9.95 16.42 5.29
CA MET A 187 -10.83 17.08 6.26
C MET A 187 -11.25 18.50 5.84
N VAL A 188 -10.52 19.13 4.90
CA VAL A 188 -10.74 20.54 4.50
C VAL A 188 -11.61 20.67 3.24
N THR A 189 -11.94 19.59 2.53
CA THR A 189 -12.86 19.63 1.37
C THR A 189 -14.26 19.05 1.69
N PRO A 190 -15.22 19.86 2.16
CA PRO A 190 -16.54 19.86 1.58
C PRO A 190 -16.51 20.77 0.35
N ALA A 191 -16.85 20.26 -0.83
CA ALA A 191 -17.12 21.14 -1.97
C ALA A 191 -18.21 22.15 -1.56
N PRO A 192 -18.07 23.45 -1.88
CA PRO A 192 -19.16 24.38 -1.67
C PRO A 192 -20.32 23.91 -2.55
N ALA A 193 -21.44 23.57 -1.92
CA ALA A 193 -22.68 23.36 -2.65
C ALA A 193 -23.02 24.69 -3.34
N THR A 194 -22.90 24.74 -4.66
CA THR A 194 -23.57 25.76 -5.46
C THR A 194 -25.06 25.53 -5.28
N ILE A 195 -25.68 26.34 -4.43
CA ILE A 195 -27.13 26.43 -4.31
C ILE A 195 -27.60 27.22 -5.52
N ASP A 196 -28.01 26.52 -6.57
CA ASP A 196 -28.85 27.11 -7.60
C ASP A 196 -30.31 26.84 -7.23
N GLY A 197 -31.12 27.90 -7.22
CA GLY A 197 -32.48 27.89 -6.72
C GLY A 197 -33.40 27.12 -7.67
N GLY A 198 -34.04 26.06 -7.18
CA GLY A 198 -35.07 25.34 -7.92
C GLY A 198 -35.70 24.27 -7.03
N SER A 199 -37.02 24.31 -6.95
CA SER A 199 -37.86 23.52 -6.06
C SER A 199 -37.82 22.00 -6.32
N ASP A 200 -38.14 21.28 -5.23
CA ASP A 200 -38.73 19.94 -5.15
C ASP A 200 -37.83 18.69 -5.02
N THR A 201 -38.04 18.07 -3.85
CA THR A 201 -37.66 16.74 -3.33
C THR A 201 -36.21 16.54 -2.85
N PRO A 202 -36.01 16.15 -1.57
CA PRO A 202 -34.68 15.79 -1.08
C PRO A 202 -34.29 14.41 -1.62
N ARG A 203 -33.52 14.37 -2.71
CA ARG A 203 -32.67 13.20 -3.00
C ARG A 203 -31.60 13.15 -1.92
N GLN A 204 -31.61 12.08 -1.11
CA GLN A 204 -30.49 11.74 -0.24
C GLN A 204 -29.24 11.56 -1.11
N SER A 205 -28.34 12.53 -1.06
CA SER A 205 -26.96 12.37 -1.52
C SER A 205 -26.31 11.24 -0.72
N PRO A 206 -25.60 10.29 -1.35
CA PRO A 206 -24.91 9.26 -0.60
C PRO A 206 -23.80 9.92 0.23
N LEU A 207 -23.98 9.89 1.55
CA LEU A 207 -22.95 10.19 2.54
C LEU A 207 -21.71 9.35 2.19
N ILE A 208 -20.69 9.97 1.63
CA ILE A 208 -19.36 9.37 1.52
C ILE A 208 -18.84 9.26 2.95
N SER A 209 -19.00 8.06 3.53
CA SER A 209 -18.43 7.69 4.82
C SER A 209 -16.92 7.95 4.81
N PRO A 210 -16.36 8.66 5.80
CA PRO A 210 -14.93 8.82 5.94
C PRO A 210 -14.36 7.45 6.28
N ARG A 211 -13.87 6.73 5.26
CA ARG A 211 -13.17 5.46 5.47
C ARG A 211 -11.89 5.79 6.22
N GLY A 212 -11.85 5.46 7.51
CA GLY A 212 -10.68 5.61 8.36
C GLY A 212 -9.46 4.98 7.70
N VAL A 213 -8.43 5.79 7.47
CA VAL A 213 -7.15 5.34 6.94
C VAL A 213 -6.28 4.96 8.14
N GLY A 214 -5.81 3.72 8.18
CA GLY A 214 -4.98 3.19 9.27
C GLY A 214 -3.49 3.31 8.98
N ILE A 215 -2.65 3.17 10.00
CA ILE A 215 -1.21 2.94 9.86
C ILE A 215 -0.96 1.47 10.18
N TRP A 216 -0.28 0.75 9.31
CA TRP A 216 0.06 -0.66 9.50
C TRP A 216 1.57 -0.87 9.56
N MET A 217 2.00 -1.67 10.53
CA MET A 217 3.39 -2.07 10.74
C MET A 217 3.47 -3.59 10.63
N SER A 218 4.31 -4.09 9.74
CA SER A 218 4.71 -5.49 9.72
C SER A 218 6.19 -5.59 10.05
N GLU A 219 6.50 -6.34 11.10
CA GLU A 219 7.79 -6.99 11.20
C GLU A 219 7.66 -8.32 10.43
N THR A 220 8.69 -8.68 9.68
CA THR A 220 8.69 -9.88 8.83
C THR A 220 8.27 -11.12 9.63
N GLY A 221 7.09 -11.68 9.32
CA GLY A 221 6.60 -12.95 9.84
C GLY A 221 6.12 -12.90 11.29
N GLY A 222 4.86 -12.52 11.51
CA GLY A 222 4.24 -12.62 12.83
C GLY A 222 2.72 -12.66 12.76
N CYS A 223 2.12 -13.66 13.40
CA CYS A 223 0.70 -13.69 13.70
C CYS A 223 0.41 -12.62 14.78
N TYR A 224 -0.28 -11.54 14.41
CA TYR A 224 -0.67 -10.50 15.36
C TYR A 224 -2.06 -10.79 15.94
N ASN A 225 -2.13 -10.97 17.26
CA ASN A 225 -3.39 -10.98 18.01
C ASN A 225 -3.73 -9.53 18.40
N SER A 226 -4.99 -9.14 18.23
CA SER A 226 -5.56 -7.91 18.79
C SER A 226 -5.87 -8.07 20.27
#